data_AF-A0A3A9CB93-F1
#
_entry.id   AF-A0A3A9CB93-F1
#
_cell.length_a   1.000
_cell.length_b   1.000
_cell.length_c   1.000
_cell.angle_alpha   90.00
_cell.angle_beta   90.00
_cell.angle_gamma   90.00
#
_symmetry.space_group_name_H-M   'P 1'
#
loop_
_entity.id
_entity.type
_entity.pdbx_description
1 polymer ?
#
loop_
_entity_poly.entity_id
_entity_poly.type
_entity_poly.pdbx_seq_one_letter_code
_entity_poly.pdbx_strand_id
1 'polypeptide(L)'
;MDTKNYENFQKCWEKFKNQVQGQMMMQAKKDMFTFASLNLILKSSVDFWDSRYSEGGRWLDGLEKEHPEQAGLIRNILLNDMKFTEASTEESKGGVLKYVVPAGTAVAGFAMSKAAGFNKTIQALCTVAPAVASYPITNNIMNTMEDNRKMEKIQAYIGQLDKYKQSIESILKDIEA
;
A
#
# COMPACT_ATOMS: atom_id res chain seq x y z
N MET A 1 -16.79 21.57 19.90
CA MET A 1 -15.62 20.74 19.54
C MET A 1 -16.18 19.58 18.75
N ASP A 2 -16.19 19.67 17.43
CA ASP A 2 -16.98 18.77 16.57
C ASP A 2 -16.14 17.59 16.05
N THR A 3 -15.67 16.75 16.99
CA THR A 3 -14.90 15.52 16.71
C THR A 3 -15.63 14.53 15.81
N LYS A 4 -16.92 14.77 15.57
CA LYS A 4 -17.79 13.97 14.71
C LYS A 4 -17.33 13.98 13.26
N ASN A 5 -16.78 15.10 12.75
CA ASN A 5 -16.34 15.20 11.36
C ASN A 5 -15.07 14.37 11.13
N TYR A 6 -14.10 14.44 12.05
CA TYR A 6 -12.92 13.58 12.01
C TYR A 6 -13.28 12.08 12.15
N GLU A 7 -14.13 11.71 13.10
CA GLU A 7 -14.55 10.31 13.29
C GLU A 7 -15.32 9.76 12.08
N ASN A 8 -16.20 10.55 11.48
CA ASN A 8 -16.94 10.17 10.28
C ASN A 8 -16.00 10.00 9.08
N PHE A 9 -15.01 10.90 8.94
CA PHE A 9 -13.98 10.75 7.94
C PHE A 9 -13.22 9.42 8.10
N GLN A 10 -12.76 9.08 9.30
CA GLN A 10 -12.05 7.81 9.54
C GLN A 10 -12.90 6.60 9.11
N LYS A 11 -14.19 6.60 9.45
CA LYS A 11 -15.12 5.51 9.05
C LYS A 11 -15.28 5.43 7.53
N CYS A 12 -15.47 6.57 6.87
CA CYS A 12 -15.60 6.63 5.41
C CYS A 12 -14.30 6.20 4.72
N TRP A 13 -13.16 6.65 5.24
CA TRP A 13 -11.84 6.31 4.73
C TRP A 13 -11.56 4.81 4.80
N GLU A 14 -11.84 4.18 5.95
CA GLU A 14 -11.65 2.73 6.09
C GLU A 14 -12.54 1.94 5.12
N LYS A 15 -13.79 2.37 4.89
CA LYS A 15 -14.67 1.75 3.89
C LYS A 15 -14.12 1.89 2.47
N PHE A 16 -13.71 3.10 2.09
CA PHE A 16 -13.07 3.37 0.81
C PHE A 16 -11.80 2.51 0.61
N LYS A 17 -10.91 2.51 1.59
CA LYS A 17 -9.66 1.74 1.57
C LYS A 17 -9.93 0.23 1.42
N ASN A 18 -10.88 -0.31 2.19
CA ASN A 18 -11.26 -1.72 2.11
C ASN A 18 -11.86 -2.08 0.75
N GLN A 19 -12.66 -1.19 0.15
CA GLN A 19 -13.19 -1.38 -1.20
C GLN A 19 -12.06 -1.43 -2.24
N VAL A 20 -11.16 -0.44 -2.23
CA VAL A 20 -10.01 -0.38 -3.14
C VAL A 20 -9.14 -1.64 -2.99
N GLN A 21 -8.80 -2.00 -1.75
CA GLN A 21 -8.01 -3.19 -1.44
C GLN A 21 -8.70 -4.48 -1.90
N GLY A 22 -10.01 -4.61 -1.68
CA GLY A 22 -10.79 -5.76 -2.13
C GLY A 22 -10.76 -5.92 -3.65
N GLN A 23 -10.94 -4.82 -4.39
CA GLN A 23 -10.87 -4.84 -5.86
C GLN A 23 -9.45 -5.18 -6.36
N MET A 24 -8.41 -4.66 -5.71
CA MET A 24 -7.02 -5.01 -6.00
C MET A 24 -6.76 -6.52 -5.80
N MET A 25 -7.22 -7.08 -4.68
CA MET A 25 -7.11 -8.52 -4.41
C MET A 25 -7.86 -9.36 -5.46
N MET A 26 -9.02 -8.92 -5.92
CA MET A 26 -9.76 -9.59 -7.00
C MET A 26 -8.99 -9.58 -8.32
N GLN A 27 -8.32 -8.47 -8.67
CA GLN A 27 -7.49 -8.42 -9.89
C GLN A 27 -6.21 -9.26 -9.75
N ALA A 28 -5.60 -9.29 -8.56
CA ALA A 28 -4.43 -10.13 -8.28
C ALA A 28 -4.72 -11.63 -8.39
N LYS A 29 -5.94 -12.07 -8.01
CA LYS A 29 -6.41 -13.45 -8.20
C LYS A 29 -6.64 -13.82 -9.66
N LYS A 30 -6.86 -12.84 -10.54
CA LYS A 30 -7.08 -13.02 -11.98
C LYS A 30 -5.79 -12.85 -12.80
N ASP A 31 -4.65 -12.67 -12.13
CA ASP A 31 -3.35 -12.32 -12.75
C ASP A 31 -3.40 -11.04 -13.61
N MET A 32 -4.36 -10.15 -13.34
CA MET A 32 -4.55 -8.87 -14.03
C MET A 32 -4.02 -7.68 -13.21
N PHE A 33 -3.00 -7.92 -12.37
CA PHE A 33 -2.45 -6.92 -11.45
C PHE A 33 -1.38 -6.05 -12.11
N THR A 34 -1.83 -5.11 -12.94
CA THR A 34 -0.98 -4.16 -13.67
C THR A 34 -1.18 -2.75 -13.13
N PHE A 35 -0.21 -1.84 -13.37
CA PHE A 35 -0.37 -0.44 -12.96
C PHE A 35 -1.61 0.22 -13.58
N ALA A 36 -1.97 -0.15 -14.83
CA ALA A 36 -3.18 0.31 -15.48
C ALA A 36 -4.46 -0.16 -14.76
N SER A 37 -4.53 -1.42 -14.35
CA SER A 37 -5.70 -1.94 -13.63
C SER A 37 -5.83 -1.33 -12.23
N LEU A 38 -4.71 -1.06 -11.56
CA LEU A 38 -4.68 -0.35 -10.28
C LEU A 38 -5.21 1.08 -10.38
N ASN A 39 -4.77 1.83 -11.39
CA ASN A 39 -5.30 3.18 -11.62
C ASN A 39 -6.79 3.16 -11.98
N LEU A 40 -7.24 2.16 -12.72
CA LEU A 40 -8.67 2.00 -13.04
C LEU A 40 -9.49 1.69 -11.79
N ILE A 41 -8.99 0.82 -10.90
CA ILE A 41 -9.59 0.54 -9.59
C ILE A 41 -9.74 1.85 -8.79
N LEU A 42 -8.66 2.63 -8.66
CA LEU A 42 -8.69 3.87 -7.90
C LEU A 42 -9.69 4.87 -8.50
N LYS A 43 -9.64 5.09 -9.82
CA LYS A 43 -10.59 5.97 -10.53
C LYS A 43 -12.04 5.53 -10.35
N SER A 44 -12.32 4.23 -10.44
CA SER A 44 -13.68 3.73 -10.23
C SER A 44 -14.16 3.87 -8.78
N SER A 45 -13.23 3.90 -7.83
CA SER A 45 -13.54 4.06 -6.41
C SER A 45 -13.75 5.53 -6.01
N VAL A 46 -13.44 6.49 -6.88
CA VAL A 46 -13.74 7.93 -6.66
C VAL A 46 -15.24 8.18 -6.50
N ASP A 47 -16.09 7.36 -7.13
CA ASP A 47 -17.55 7.45 -7.00
C ASP A 47 -18.04 7.32 -5.55
N PHE A 48 -17.26 6.64 -4.68
CA PHE A 48 -17.54 6.59 -3.25
C PHE A 48 -17.54 7.99 -2.61
N TRP A 49 -16.79 8.94 -3.15
CA TRP A 49 -16.72 10.32 -2.66
C TRP A 49 -17.60 11.27 -3.47
N ASP A 50 -17.73 11.05 -4.78
CA ASP A 50 -18.48 11.95 -5.68
C ASP A 50 -20.00 11.76 -5.58
N SER A 51 -20.46 10.54 -5.33
CA SER A 51 -21.88 10.22 -5.28
C SER A 51 -22.56 10.73 -4.01
N ARG A 52 -23.59 11.57 -4.15
CA ARG A 52 -24.42 12.05 -3.02
C ARG A 52 -25.21 10.94 -2.29
N TYR A 53 -25.24 9.73 -2.84
CA TYR A 53 -25.92 8.59 -2.23
C TYR A 53 -24.97 7.68 -1.43
N SER A 54 -23.66 7.80 -1.65
CA SER A 54 -22.68 7.08 -0.86
C SER A 54 -22.58 7.68 0.55
N GLU A 55 -21.97 6.95 1.47
CA GLU A 55 -21.67 7.51 2.79
C GLU A 55 -20.61 8.61 2.72
N GLY A 56 -19.56 8.43 1.89
CA GLY A 56 -18.49 9.40 1.71
C GLY A 56 -18.98 10.72 1.10
N GLY A 57 -19.81 10.66 0.06
CA GLY A 57 -20.37 11.86 -0.57
C GLY A 57 -21.38 12.58 0.32
N ARG A 58 -22.20 11.86 1.10
CA ARG A 58 -23.09 12.48 2.10
C ARG A 58 -22.31 13.19 3.21
N TRP A 59 -21.20 12.60 3.65
CA TRP A 59 -20.31 13.25 4.62
C TRP A 59 -19.68 14.52 4.04
N LEU A 60 -19.16 14.46 2.80
CA LEU A 60 -18.62 15.65 2.12
C LEU A 60 -19.65 16.75 1.92
N ASP A 61 -20.86 16.41 1.47
CA ASP A 61 -21.97 17.36 1.30
C ASP A 61 -22.42 17.97 2.64
N GLY A 62 -22.28 17.23 3.75
CA GLY A 62 -22.49 17.75 5.10
C GLY A 62 -21.41 18.75 5.49
N LEU A 63 -20.14 18.36 5.32
CA LEU A 63 -18.99 19.19 5.63
C LEU A 63 -18.99 20.49 4.82
N GLU A 64 -19.41 20.44 3.55
CA GLU A 64 -19.48 21.61 2.67
C GLU A 64 -20.51 22.66 3.12
N LYS A 65 -21.56 22.25 3.83
CA LYS A 65 -22.55 23.20 4.38
C LYS A 65 -22.02 23.94 5.61
N GLU A 66 -21.16 23.29 6.38
CA GLU A 66 -20.61 23.81 7.64
C GLU A 66 -19.30 24.59 7.37
N HIS A 67 -18.44 24.04 6.51
CA HIS A 67 -17.07 24.49 6.24
C HIS A 67 -16.76 24.42 4.73
N PRO A 68 -17.33 25.31 3.90
CA PRO A 68 -17.28 25.21 2.43
C PRO A 68 -15.86 25.29 1.85
N GLU A 69 -14.98 26.12 2.43
CA GLU A 69 -13.60 26.28 1.95
C GLU A 69 -12.78 25.01 2.19
N GLN A 70 -12.79 24.49 3.41
CA GLN A 70 -12.08 23.28 3.80
C GLN A 70 -12.65 22.04 3.11
N ALA A 71 -13.97 21.95 2.98
CA ALA A 71 -14.62 20.89 2.23
C ALA A 71 -14.23 20.91 0.76
N GLY A 72 -14.09 22.09 0.15
CA GLY A 72 -13.59 22.25 -1.22
C GLY A 72 -12.18 21.69 -1.41
N LEU A 73 -11.26 21.97 -0.47
CA LEU A 73 -9.91 21.40 -0.48
C LEU A 73 -9.93 19.87 -0.35
N ILE A 74 -10.70 19.34 0.60
CA ILE A 74 -10.83 17.90 0.83
C ILE A 74 -11.43 17.21 -0.40
N ARG A 75 -12.48 17.80 -1.00
CA ARG A 75 -13.11 17.29 -2.23
C ARG A 75 -12.10 17.25 -3.37
N ASN A 76 -11.27 18.29 -3.52
CA ASN A 76 -10.26 18.32 -4.58
C ASN A 76 -9.21 17.21 -4.39
N ILE A 77 -8.76 16.99 -3.15
CA ILE A 77 -7.83 15.89 -2.83
C ILE A 77 -8.44 14.54 -3.20
N LEU A 78 -9.69 14.30 -2.77
CA LEU A 78 -10.37 13.01 -2.96
C LEU A 78 -10.75 12.72 -4.41
N LEU A 79 -11.15 13.72 -5.17
CA LEU A 79 -11.66 13.53 -6.53
C LEU A 79 -10.57 13.65 -7.60
N ASN A 80 -9.56 14.50 -7.38
CA ASN A 80 -8.62 14.90 -8.43
C ASN A 80 -7.16 14.55 -8.13
N ASP A 81 -6.71 14.66 -6.88
CA ASP A 81 -5.29 14.48 -6.56
C ASP A 81 -4.89 13.03 -6.30
N MET A 82 -5.83 12.19 -5.86
CA MET A 82 -5.58 10.77 -5.59
C MET A 82 -5.10 10.03 -6.85
N LYS A 83 -3.82 9.65 -6.83
CA LYS A 83 -3.18 8.82 -7.87
C LYS A 83 -2.14 7.89 -7.28
N PHE A 84 -1.97 6.73 -7.91
CA PHE A 84 -0.83 5.86 -7.67
C PHE A 84 0.38 6.34 -8.47
N THR A 85 1.55 6.13 -7.90
CA THR A 85 2.83 6.22 -8.57
C THR A 85 3.35 4.82 -8.80
N GLU A 86 3.79 4.53 -10.03
CA GLU A 86 4.40 3.25 -10.35
C GLU A 86 5.65 3.10 -9.48
N ALA A 87 5.67 2.08 -8.62
CA ALA A 87 6.90 1.71 -7.94
C ALA A 87 7.86 1.25 -9.03
N SER A 88 8.94 2.00 -9.27
CA SER A 88 9.99 1.64 -10.22
C SER A 88 10.39 0.19 -9.94
N THR A 89 9.99 -0.69 -10.84
CA THR A 89 10.37 -2.09 -10.77
C THR A 89 11.81 -2.10 -11.24
N GLU A 90 12.76 -1.87 -10.34
CA GLU A 90 14.12 -2.28 -10.62
C GLU A 90 14.06 -3.80 -10.80
N GLU A 91 14.21 -4.21 -12.06
CA GLU A 91 14.52 -5.58 -12.42
C GLU A 91 15.65 -6.04 -11.51
N SER A 92 15.38 -6.98 -10.60
CA SER A 92 16.43 -7.69 -9.89
C SER A 92 17.13 -8.63 -10.88
N LYS A 93 17.87 -8.06 -11.83
CA LYS A 93 19.01 -8.75 -12.42
C LYS A 93 20.11 -8.65 -11.38
N GLY A 94 20.57 -9.83 -10.97
CA GLY A 94 21.50 -9.98 -9.88
C GLY A 94 22.77 -9.16 -10.05
N GLY A 95 23.29 -8.74 -8.91
CA GLY A 95 24.67 -8.32 -8.77
C GLY A 95 24.86 -6.81 -8.74
N VAL A 96 25.40 -6.36 -7.62
CA VAL A 96 26.11 -5.08 -7.44
C VAL A 96 25.25 -3.87 -7.09
N LEU A 97 24.83 -3.85 -5.83
CA LEU A 97 25.28 -2.85 -4.84
C LEU A 97 25.74 -1.50 -5.42
N LYS A 98 24.85 -0.51 -5.46
CA LYS A 98 25.19 0.91 -5.28
C LYS A 98 24.09 1.54 -4.41
N TYR A 99 24.16 1.41 -3.10
CA TYR A 99 24.64 2.49 -2.22
C TYR A 99 24.40 3.89 -2.80
N VAL A 100 23.27 4.52 -2.48
CA VAL A 100 23.17 5.84 -1.81
C VAL A 100 21.82 5.92 -1.08
N VAL A 101 21.88 6.04 0.25
CA VAL A 101 20.78 6.34 1.21
C VAL A 101 20.93 7.84 1.53
N PRO A 102 19.88 8.67 1.77
CA PRO A 102 19.24 8.72 3.09
C PRO A 102 17.82 9.33 3.22
N ALA A 103 16.93 8.64 3.94
CA ALA A 103 16.23 9.19 5.12
C ALA A 103 15.23 8.16 5.68
N GLY A 104 15.45 7.75 6.93
CA GLY A 104 14.41 7.15 7.78
C GLY A 104 14.24 5.63 7.67
N THR A 105 14.62 4.93 8.75
CA THR A 105 14.27 3.53 9.08
C THR A 105 15.13 2.41 8.46
N ALA A 106 16.42 2.43 8.76
CA ALA A 106 17.23 1.21 8.76
C ALA A 106 16.96 0.39 10.03
N VAL A 107 16.08 -0.61 9.93
CA VAL A 107 16.12 -1.80 10.80
C VAL A 107 15.77 -3.03 9.95
N ALA A 108 16.64 -3.33 9.00
CA ALA A 108 16.63 -4.58 8.26
C ALA A 108 17.76 -5.48 8.79
N GLY A 109 17.47 -6.20 9.87
CA GLY A 109 17.78 -7.63 10.06
C GLY A 109 19.15 -8.24 9.71
N PHE A 110 20.24 -7.49 9.56
CA PHE A 110 21.53 -8.08 9.19
C PHE A 110 22.71 -7.38 9.89
N ALA A 111 22.70 -7.42 11.23
CA ALA A 111 23.91 -7.20 12.02
C ALA A 111 24.39 -8.54 12.60
N MET A 112 25.46 -9.05 12.00
CA MET A 112 26.50 -9.85 12.64
C MET A 112 26.17 -11.33 12.95
N SER A 113 26.22 -12.18 11.92
CA SER A 113 26.81 -13.52 12.03
C SER A 113 28.35 -13.48 12.18
N LYS A 114 28.89 -12.49 12.91
CA LYS A 114 30.32 -12.37 13.20
C LYS A 114 30.53 -12.11 14.70
N ALA A 115 30.28 -13.14 15.50
CA ALA A 115 31.15 -13.42 16.63
C ALA A 115 32.00 -14.63 16.24
N ALA A 116 33.31 -14.44 16.30
CA ALA A 116 34.33 -15.46 16.05
C ALA A 116 34.10 -16.72 16.91
N GLY A 117 34.42 -17.93 16.47
CA GLY A 117 34.96 -18.37 15.19
C GLY A 117 34.97 -19.89 15.19
N PHE A 118 34.71 -20.53 14.05
CA PHE A 118 34.96 -21.95 13.88
C PHE A 118 35.40 -22.23 12.43
N ASN A 119 36.40 -23.09 12.35
CA ASN A 119 37.28 -23.30 11.21
C ASN A 119 36.61 -23.78 9.91
N LYS A 120 37.20 -23.32 8.80
CA LYS A 120 37.27 -23.74 7.39
C LYS A 120 36.79 -25.14 6.89
N THR A 121 35.87 -25.85 7.52
CA THR A 121 35.43 -27.18 7.02
C THR A 121 33.93 -27.37 6.79
N ILE A 122 33.10 -26.34 7.00
CA ILE A 122 31.64 -26.42 6.77
C ILE A 122 31.20 -25.38 5.72
N GLN A 123 31.90 -25.33 4.59
CA GLN A 123 31.48 -24.52 3.44
C GLN A 123 31.26 -25.33 2.16
N ALA A 124 31.36 -26.66 2.23
CA ALA A 124 31.21 -27.53 1.07
C ALA A 124 29.86 -28.28 1.00
N LEU A 125 29.05 -28.30 2.08
CA LEU A 125 27.85 -29.14 2.16
C LEU A 125 26.52 -28.42 1.86
N CYS A 126 26.53 -27.11 1.57
CA CYS A 126 25.30 -26.38 1.23
C CYS A 126 25.15 -26.06 -0.26
N THR A 127 26.06 -26.52 -1.13
CA THR A 127 26.06 -26.10 -2.54
C THR A 127 25.54 -27.15 -3.52
N VAL A 128 25.03 -28.31 -3.06
CA VAL A 128 24.58 -29.37 -3.98
C VAL A 128 23.26 -30.07 -3.61
N ALA A 129 22.52 -29.63 -2.60
CA ALA A 129 21.38 -30.41 -2.09
C ALA A 129 19.96 -30.11 -2.64
N PRO A 130 19.60 -29.01 -3.33
CA PRO A 130 18.19 -28.85 -3.72
C PRO A 130 17.92 -29.15 -5.21
N ALA A 131 18.62 -30.09 -5.84
CA ALA A 131 18.39 -30.41 -7.26
C ALA A 131 17.55 -31.68 -7.52
N VAL A 132 17.28 -32.56 -6.53
CA VAL A 132 16.73 -33.90 -6.83
C VAL A 132 15.48 -34.30 -6.01
N ALA A 133 14.96 -33.49 -5.08
CA ALA A 133 13.91 -33.96 -4.15
C ALA A 133 12.71 -33.01 -3.90
N SER A 134 12.35 -32.10 -4.81
CA SER A 134 11.33 -31.09 -4.47
C SER A 134 10.22 -30.86 -5.51
N TYR A 135 10.01 -31.75 -6.47
CA TYR A 135 9.01 -31.53 -7.53
C TYR A 135 7.52 -31.57 -7.10
N PRO A 136 7.09 -32.18 -5.96
CA PRO A 136 5.71 -32.00 -5.48
C PRO A 136 5.55 -30.98 -4.33
N ILE A 137 6.64 -30.49 -3.72
CA ILE A 137 6.57 -29.51 -2.61
C ILE A 137 6.86 -28.08 -3.11
N THR A 138 7.49 -27.93 -4.27
CA THR A 138 7.80 -26.62 -4.87
C THR A 138 6.57 -25.81 -5.22
N ASN A 139 5.49 -26.41 -5.73
CA ASN A 139 4.29 -25.65 -6.09
C ASN A 139 3.67 -24.93 -4.89
N ASN A 140 3.57 -25.57 -3.72
CA ASN A 140 2.98 -24.91 -2.55
C ASN A 140 3.85 -23.77 -2.01
N ILE A 141 5.17 -23.94 -2.01
CA ILE A 141 6.10 -22.89 -1.55
C ILE A 141 6.16 -21.74 -2.56
N MET A 142 6.21 -22.04 -3.86
CA MET A 142 6.19 -21.03 -4.93
C MET A 142 4.88 -20.24 -4.94
N ASN A 143 3.73 -20.92 -4.84
CA ASN A 143 2.42 -20.26 -4.77
C ASN A 143 2.31 -19.37 -3.52
N THR A 144 2.80 -19.83 -2.37
CA THR A 144 2.81 -19.01 -1.14
C THR A 144 3.72 -17.78 -1.28
N MET A 145 4.88 -17.91 -1.93
CA MET A 145 5.78 -16.78 -2.20
C MET A 145 5.17 -15.78 -3.18
N GLU A 146 4.49 -16.24 -4.22
CA GLU A 146 3.80 -15.39 -5.20
C GLU A 146 2.61 -14.65 -4.58
N ASP A 147 1.80 -15.33 -3.76
CA ASP A 147 0.69 -14.73 -3.04
C ASP A 147 1.16 -13.66 -2.05
N ASN A 148 2.24 -13.93 -1.30
CA ASN A 148 2.85 -12.95 -0.41
C ASN A 148 3.35 -11.72 -1.19
N ARG A 149 4.02 -11.92 -2.33
CA ARG A 149 4.47 -10.82 -3.20
C ARG A 149 3.30 -9.99 -3.75
N LYS A 150 2.19 -10.62 -4.13
CA LYS A 150 0.97 -9.92 -4.56
C LYS A 150 0.40 -9.07 -3.42
N MET A 151 0.35 -9.63 -2.21
CA MET A 151 -0.14 -8.91 -1.02
C MET A 151 0.77 -7.75 -0.61
N GLU A 152 2.09 -7.92 -0.64
CA GLU A 152 3.07 -6.84 -0.41
C GLU A 152 2.88 -5.70 -1.41
N LYS A 153 2.70 -6.01 -2.70
CA LYS A 153 2.42 -4.99 -3.71
C LYS A 153 1.10 -4.27 -3.43
N ILE A 154 0.03 -4.99 -3.09
CA ILE A 154 -1.26 -4.37 -2.73
C ILE A 154 -1.08 -3.43 -1.54
N GLN A 155 -0.41 -3.87 -0.48
CA GLN A 155 -0.15 -3.04 0.70
C GLN A 155 0.69 -1.80 0.36
N ALA A 156 1.70 -1.93 -0.49
CA ALA A 156 2.50 -0.80 -0.95
C ALA A 156 1.65 0.25 -1.68
N TYR A 157 0.74 -0.18 -2.58
CA TYR A 157 -0.16 0.75 -3.26
C TYR A 157 -1.20 1.38 -2.32
N ILE A 158 -1.78 0.61 -1.40
CA ILE A 158 -2.69 1.14 -0.38
C ILE A 158 -1.98 2.16 0.51
N GLY A 159 -0.74 1.90 0.92
CA GLY A 159 0.07 2.84 1.70
C GLY A 159 0.35 4.16 0.99
N GLN A 160 0.35 4.21 -0.35
CA GLN A 160 0.48 5.48 -1.08
C GLN A 160 -0.72 6.42 -0.83
N LEU A 161 -1.87 5.91 -0.38
CA LEU A 161 -3.05 6.71 -0.09
C LEU A 161 -2.94 7.46 1.23
N ASP A 162 -2.05 7.03 2.14
CA ASP A 162 -1.92 7.61 3.49
C ASP A 162 -1.55 9.09 3.47
N LYS A 163 -0.76 9.54 2.47
CA LYS A 163 -0.42 10.96 2.34
C LYS A 163 -1.67 11.83 2.09
N TYR A 164 -2.63 11.34 1.32
CA TYR A 164 -3.88 12.05 1.07
C TYR A 164 -4.76 12.02 2.33
N LYS A 165 -4.80 10.88 3.02
CA LYS A 165 -5.46 10.75 4.32
C LYS A 165 -4.94 11.79 5.31
N GLN A 166 -3.63 11.85 5.49
CA GLN A 166 -2.96 12.78 6.42
C GLN A 166 -3.22 14.24 6.05
N SER A 167 -3.23 14.56 4.75
CA SER A 167 -3.57 15.91 4.28
C SER A 167 -5.00 16.29 4.67
N ILE A 168 -5.97 15.38 4.52
CA ILE A 168 -7.37 15.61 4.91
C ILE A 168 -7.49 15.71 6.43
N GLU A 169 -6.83 14.82 7.18
CA GLU A 169 -6.81 14.87 8.65
C GLU A 169 -6.24 16.19 9.19
N SER A 170 -5.24 16.76 8.52
CA SER A 170 -4.70 18.08 8.88
C SER A 170 -5.76 19.17 8.70
N ILE A 171 -6.42 19.21 7.54
CA ILE A 171 -7.47 20.19 7.25
C ILE A 171 -8.62 20.07 8.27
N LEU A 172 -9.02 18.84 8.62
CA LEU A 172 -10.07 18.61 9.60
C LEU A 172 -9.67 19.06 11.01
N LYS A 173 -8.40 18.88 11.40
CA LYS A 173 -7.89 19.38 12.68
C LYS A 173 -7.88 20.90 12.74
N ASP A 174 -7.61 21.57 11.62
CA ASP A 174 -7.64 23.03 11.54
C ASP A 174 -9.07 23.59 11.68
N ILE A 175 -10.10 22.81 11.32
CA ILE A 175 -11.51 23.16 11.56
C ILE A 175 -11.87 23.04 13.05
N GLU A 176 -11.27 22.09 13.76
CA GLU A 176 -11.58 21.78 15.16
C GLU A 176 -10.81 22.64 16.17
N ALA A 177 -9.80 23.39 15.72
CA ALA A 177 -8.93 24.27 16.51
C ALA A 177 -9.55 25.67 16.75
#